data_AF-A0A976L0A9-F1
#
_entry.id   AF-A0A976L0A9-F1
#
_cell.length_a   1.000
_cell.length_b   1.000
_cell.length_c   1.000
_cell.angle_alpha   90.00
_cell.angle_beta   90.00
_cell.angle_gamma   90.00
#
_symmetry.space_group_name_H-M   'P 1'
#
loop_
_entity.id
_entity.type
_entity.pdbx_description
1 polymer ?
#
loop_
_entity_poly.entity_id
_entity_poly.type
_entity_poly.pdbx_seq_one_letter_code
_entity_poly.pdbx_strand_id
1 'polypeptide(L)'
;MRGLPRRAGGLHQLPTIRTARPVRRGAASPRLAAVRRCSFGCYGEAGPVKINHCEQGSHEWWDARVGIPSASNFFRIIQPVKGELSKQADTYIDELIADRLSGTPSDVGAMTSRAMEDGINREPEARQWYRESHTDMMMEEVREVGFVTTDDGASGCSPDGLIHRLTGDEWIPVRGLELKCPLLKTHIGYLRDGGLPSAYRIQVHGAMAITGLPWDFASWVPDVYGVPPLLIRLEPDEFTEKVRDALAQFAERYSQAWTQFESMRLEPVADESHPF
;
A
#
# COMPACT_ATOMS: atom_id res chain seq x y z
N MET A 1 -8.15 7.95 -58.60
CA MET A 1 -6.73 7.70 -58.27
C MET A 1 -6.06 9.01 -57.85
N ARG A 2 -5.23 8.93 -56.79
CA ARG A 2 -4.29 9.95 -56.23
C ARG A 2 -4.94 11.09 -55.43
N GLY A 3 -4.60 11.37 -54.17
CA GLY A 3 -3.67 10.75 -53.22
C GLY A 3 -3.77 11.50 -51.88
N LEU A 4 -3.81 10.77 -50.76
CA LEU A 4 -3.84 11.32 -49.39
C LEU A 4 -2.44 11.76 -48.94
N PRO A 5 -2.30 12.83 -48.14
CA PRO A 5 -1.01 13.20 -47.57
C PRO A 5 -0.66 12.31 -46.39
N ARG A 6 0.58 11.81 -46.38
CA ARG A 6 1.19 11.00 -45.33
C ARG A 6 1.38 11.83 -44.06
N ARG A 7 0.88 11.36 -42.91
CA ARG A 7 1.29 11.87 -41.60
C ARG A 7 2.63 11.24 -41.23
N ALA A 8 3.63 12.09 -41.01
CA ALA A 8 4.94 11.71 -40.50
C ALA A 8 4.82 11.28 -39.03
N GLY A 9 5.49 10.18 -38.68
CA GLY A 9 5.59 9.68 -37.31
C GLY A 9 6.36 10.67 -36.44
N GLY A 10 5.72 11.12 -35.37
CA GLY A 10 6.37 11.81 -34.26
C GLY A 10 6.87 10.78 -33.27
N LEU A 11 8.16 10.84 -32.95
CA LEU A 11 8.78 10.12 -31.83
C LEU A 11 8.02 10.43 -30.53
N HIS A 12 7.50 9.40 -29.86
CA HIS A 12 7.00 9.51 -28.50
C HIS A 12 8.14 9.96 -27.58
N GLN A 13 8.07 11.19 -27.09
CA GLN A 13 8.89 11.62 -25.96
C GLN A 13 8.35 10.94 -24.69
N LEU A 14 9.21 10.17 -24.02
CA LEU A 14 8.92 9.58 -22.71
C LEU A 14 8.66 10.72 -21.69
N PRO A 15 7.66 10.58 -20.80
CA PRO A 15 7.35 11.62 -19.83
C PRO A 15 8.48 11.78 -18.80
N THR A 16 8.81 13.03 -18.49
CA THR A 16 9.79 13.44 -17.48
C THR A 16 9.46 12.90 -16.09
N ILE A 17 10.29 11.99 -15.57
CA ILE A 17 10.33 11.58 -14.17
C ILE A 17 10.63 12.81 -13.31
N ARG A 18 9.75 13.14 -12.35
CA ARG A 18 9.99 14.21 -11.37
C ARG A 18 10.42 13.60 -10.04
N THR A 19 11.67 13.82 -9.65
CA THR A 19 12.19 13.51 -8.32
C THR A 19 12.05 14.72 -7.40
N ALA A 20 11.73 14.48 -6.12
CA ALA A 20 11.68 15.54 -5.10
C ALA A 20 13.11 16.00 -4.72
N ARG A 21 13.30 17.30 -4.45
CA ARG A 21 14.60 17.90 -4.08
C ARG A 21 15.03 17.50 -2.65
N PRO A 22 16.33 17.23 -2.41
CA PRO A 22 16.83 16.88 -1.09
C PRO A 22 16.93 18.10 -0.15
N VAL A 23 16.50 17.92 1.10
CA VAL A 23 16.68 18.86 2.22
C VAL A 23 18.01 18.56 2.93
N ARG A 24 18.80 19.61 3.22
CA ARG A 24 20.11 19.49 3.89
C ARG A 24 19.94 19.11 5.36
N ARG A 25 20.61 18.03 5.80
CA ARG A 25 20.64 17.59 7.21
C ARG A 25 21.72 18.35 8.00
N GLY A 26 21.37 18.83 9.19
CA GLY A 26 22.30 19.31 10.22
C GLY A 26 22.83 18.16 11.07
N ALA A 27 24.04 18.32 11.61
CA ALA A 27 24.79 17.29 12.33
C ALA A 27 24.23 17.01 13.74
N ALA A 28 24.24 15.72 14.14
CA ALA A 28 23.94 15.26 15.50
C ALA A 28 25.21 14.70 16.20
N SER A 29 25.31 14.97 17.50
CA SER A 29 26.41 14.58 18.42
C SER A 29 26.25 13.13 18.93
N PRO A 30 27.32 12.42 19.34
CA PRO A 30 27.29 10.98 19.53
C PRO A 30 27.08 10.57 20.99
N ARG A 31 26.30 9.50 21.21
CA ARG A 31 26.56 8.41 22.16
C ARG A 31 25.39 7.41 22.16
N LEU A 32 25.66 6.17 21.76
CA LEU A 32 25.27 4.94 22.48
C LEU A 32 25.82 3.70 21.76
N ALA A 33 25.89 2.63 22.54
CA ALA A 33 26.85 1.55 22.44
C ALA A 33 26.47 0.44 21.43
N ALA A 34 27.48 -0.36 21.16
CA ALA A 34 27.53 -1.47 20.20
C ALA A 34 26.40 -2.50 20.34
N VAL A 35 25.77 -2.81 19.20
CA VAL A 35 25.07 -4.08 18.95
C VAL A 35 25.66 -4.70 17.67
N ARG A 36 25.83 -6.03 17.73
CA ARG A 36 26.56 -6.86 16.76
C ARG A 36 26.01 -6.76 15.34
N ARG A 37 26.93 -6.69 14.36
CA ARG A 37 26.65 -6.68 12.92
C ARG A 37 26.02 -8.00 12.47
N CYS A 38 24.82 -7.91 11.90
CA CYS A 38 24.29 -8.89 10.96
C CYS A 38 24.52 -8.34 9.55
N SER A 39 25.06 -9.16 8.65
CA SER A 39 25.48 -8.78 7.30
C SER A 39 24.32 -8.90 6.31
N PHE A 40 23.49 -7.86 6.23
CA PHE A 40 22.70 -7.54 5.03
C PHE A 40 22.64 -6.02 4.88
N GLY A 41 22.77 -5.53 3.65
CA GLY A 41 22.93 -4.13 3.31
C GLY A 41 21.85 -3.23 3.92
N CYS A 42 22.30 -2.10 4.45
CA CYS A 42 21.51 -1.09 5.13
C CYS A 42 20.32 -0.55 4.32
N TYR A 43 19.12 -1.02 4.65
CA TYR A 43 17.86 -0.29 4.51
C TYR A 43 17.31 -0.09 5.93
N GLY A 44 16.81 1.11 6.23
CA GLY A 44 16.35 1.49 7.58
C GLY A 44 15.33 0.50 8.15
N GLU A 45 15.41 0.26 9.46
CA GLU A 45 14.86 -0.87 10.20
C GLU A 45 13.34 -1.11 10.03
N ALA A 46 12.94 -1.76 8.94
CA ALA A 46 11.76 -2.61 8.91
C ALA A 46 12.23 -4.07 9.13
N GLY A 47 11.60 -4.78 10.06
CA GLY A 47 11.86 -6.21 10.28
C GLY A 47 11.45 -7.07 9.08
N PRO A 48 11.65 -8.40 9.12
CA PRO A 48 11.13 -9.29 8.09
C PRO A 48 9.61 -9.09 7.92
N VAL A 49 9.09 -9.30 6.71
CA VAL A 49 7.66 -9.24 6.40
C VAL A 49 7.14 -10.61 5.97
N LYS A 50 5.86 -10.85 6.20
CA LYS A 50 5.15 -12.04 5.70
C LYS A 50 4.34 -11.67 4.47
N ILE A 51 4.57 -12.38 3.37
CA ILE A 51 3.83 -12.19 2.12
C ILE A 51 2.84 -13.35 1.98
N ASN A 52 1.55 -13.03 1.97
CA ASN A 52 0.49 -13.98 1.67
C ASN A 52 0.22 -13.97 0.16
N HIS A 53 0.55 -15.08 -0.49
CA HIS A 53 0.38 -15.29 -1.94
C HIS A 53 -1.03 -15.80 -2.25
N CYS A 54 -2.02 -14.92 -2.16
CA CYS A 54 -3.40 -15.15 -2.59
C CYS A 54 -3.86 -14.07 -3.58
N GLU A 55 -4.97 -14.32 -4.27
CA GLU A 55 -5.61 -13.35 -5.15
C GLU A 55 -6.36 -12.31 -4.30
N GLN A 56 -6.17 -11.02 -4.59
CA GLN A 56 -6.90 -9.98 -3.86
C GLN A 56 -8.41 -10.09 -4.10
N GLY A 57 -9.19 -10.00 -3.04
CA GLY A 57 -10.63 -10.23 -3.07
C GLY A 57 -11.06 -11.69 -2.91
N SER A 58 -10.12 -12.65 -2.88
CA SER A 58 -10.42 -14.04 -2.57
C SER A 58 -10.77 -14.25 -1.08
N HIS A 59 -11.32 -15.42 -0.74
CA HIS A 59 -11.62 -15.75 0.65
C HIS A 59 -10.36 -15.76 1.52
N GLU A 60 -9.28 -16.36 1.01
CA GLU A 60 -7.98 -16.42 1.70
C GLU A 60 -7.39 -15.02 1.94
N TRP A 61 -7.65 -14.09 1.03
CA TRP A 61 -7.25 -12.70 1.20
C TRP A 61 -8.02 -11.99 2.31
N TRP A 62 -9.33 -12.22 2.40
CA TRP A 62 -10.14 -11.67 3.49
C TRP A 62 -9.76 -12.29 4.84
N ASP A 63 -9.56 -13.60 4.90
CA ASP A 63 -9.10 -14.31 6.10
C ASP A 63 -7.76 -13.75 6.60
N ALA A 64 -6.83 -13.45 5.69
CA ALA A 64 -5.54 -12.89 6.02
C ALA A 64 -5.60 -11.47 6.63
N ARG A 65 -6.73 -10.76 6.48
CA ARG A 65 -6.93 -9.39 6.96
C ARG A 65 -7.69 -9.31 8.27
N VAL A 66 -8.31 -10.41 8.73
CA VAL A 66 -9.18 -10.43 9.91
C VAL A 66 -8.49 -9.82 11.12
N GLY A 67 -9.02 -8.69 11.62
CA GLY A 67 -8.49 -8.02 12.80
C GLY A 67 -7.07 -7.48 12.66
N ILE A 68 -6.61 -7.24 11.43
CA ILE A 68 -5.31 -6.60 11.15
C ILE A 68 -5.55 -5.22 10.53
N PRO A 69 -5.01 -4.14 11.11
CA PRO A 69 -5.13 -2.83 10.51
C PRO A 69 -4.41 -2.79 9.15
N SER A 70 -5.11 -2.32 8.13
CA SER A 70 -4.62 -2.28 6.75
C SER A 70 -4.25 -0.86 6.29
N ALA A 71 -3.25 -0.73 5.41
CA ALA A 71 -2.73 0.57 4.97
C ALA A 71 -3.79 1.53 4.41
N SER A 72 -4.83 1.02 3.75
CA SER A 72 -5.97 1.81 3.26
C SER A 72 -6.78 2.47 4.38
N ASN A 73 -6.70 1.95 5.60
CA ASN A 73 -7.42 2.43 6.79
C ASN A 73 -6.52 3.16 7.79
N PHE A 74 -5.22 3.34 7.51
CA PHE A 74 -4.30 4.02 8.44
C PHE A 74 -4.63 5.49 8.70
N PHE A 75 -5.46 6.14 7.87
CA PHE A 75 -6.00 7.47 8.18
C PHE A 75 -6.82 7.51 9.49
N ARG A 76 -7.32 6.35 9.93
CA ARG A 76 -8.05 6.15 11.19
C ARG A 76 -7.12 6.02 12.39
N ILE A 77 -5.83 5.83 12.15
CA ILE A 77 -4.76 5.74 13.15
C ILE A 77 -3.99 7.06 13.23
N ILE A 78 -3.59 7.61 12.07
CA ILE A 78 -2.77 8.82 11.95
C ILE A 78 -3.28 9.70 10.80
N GLN A 79 -3.37 11.01 11.03
CA GLN A 79 -3.91 11.95 10.07
C GLN A 79 -2.96 12.16 8.88
N PRO A 80 -3.43 12.02 7.61
CA PRO A 80 -2.58 12.08 6.42
C PRO A 80 -1.80 13.39 6.23
N VAL A 81 -2.34 14.51 6.73
CA VAL A 81 -1.76 15.85 6.55
C VAL A 81 -0.83 16.22 7.72
N LYS A 82 -1.32 16.07 8.96
CA LYS A 82 -0.61 16.54 10.15
C LYS A 82 0.35 15.51 10.75
N GLY A 83 0.14 14.22 10.50
CA GLY A 83 0.89 13.16 11.18
C GLY A 83 0.56 13.04 12.67
N GLU A 84 -0.59 13.57 13.09
CA GLU A 84 -1.11 13.45 14.46
C GLU A 84 -1.99 12.20 14.58
N LEU A 85 -2.08 11.61 15.77
CA LEU A 85 -3.00 10.51 16.03
C LEU A 85 -4.44 10.92 15.67
N SER A 86 -5.16 9.99 15.06
CA SER A 86 -6.55 10.20 14.64
C SER A 86 -7.50 9.93 15.81
N LYS A 87 -8.57 10.73 15.88
CA LYS A 87 -9.65 10.54 16.87
C LYS A 87 -10.50 9.29 16.59
N GLN A 88 -10.29 8.64 15.44
CA GLN A 88 -11.00 7.43 15.04
C GLN A 88 -10.33 6.15 15.54
N ALA A 89 -9.20 6.25 16.23
CA ALA A 89 -8.39 5.10 16.61
C ALA A 89 -9.14 4.13 17.53
N ASP A 90 -9.86 4.62 18.55
CA ASP A 90 -10.60 3.74 19.48
C ASP A 90 -11.75 3.01 18.78
N THR A 91 -12.54 3.72 17.96
CA THR A 91 -13.58 3.09 17.14
C THR A 91 -13.00 2.07 16.17
N TYR A 92 -11.81 2.32 15.61
CA TYR A 92 -11.16 1.36 14.73
C TYR A 92 -10.65 0.13 15.51
N ILE A 93 -10.16 0.31 16.74
CA ILE A 93 -9.83 -0.81 17.64
C ILE A 93 -11.07 -1.68 17.88
N ASP A 94 -12.21 -1.07 18.22
CA ASP A 94 -13.45 -1.81 18.47
C ASP A 94 -13.89 -2.64 17.25
N GLU A 95 -13.78 -2.07 16.05
CA GLU A 95 -14.06 -2.79 14.80
C GLU A 95 -13.08 -3.95 14.56
N LEU A 96 -11.77 -3.75 14.78
CA LEU A 96 -10.79 -4.83 14.62
C LEU A 96 -10.99 -5.94 15.66
N ILE A 97 -11.45 -5.62 16.88
CA ILE A 97 -11.86 -6.64 17.86
C ILE A 97 -13.08 -7.40 17.31
N ALA A 98 -14.10 -6.70 16.80
CA ALA A 98 -15.28 -7.33 16.22
C ALA A 98 -14.93 -8.25 15.04
N ASP A 99 -14.01 -7.84 14.17
CA ASP A 99 -13.53 -8.63 13.03
C ASP A 99 -12.93 -9.96 13.49
N ARG A 100 -12.11 -9.95 14.55
CA ARG A 100 -11.55 -11.18 15.13
C ARG A 100 -12.61 -12.13 15.67
N LEU A 101 -13.73 -11.60 16.16
CA LEU A 101 -14.81 -12.39 16.73
C LEU A 101 -15.73 -12.97 15.66
N SER A 102 -16.05 -12.18 14.64
CA SER A 102 -16.89 -12.59 13.51
C SER A 102 -16.13 -13.49 12.54
N GLY A 103 -14.80 -13.42 12.52
CA GLY A 103 -13.96 -14.06 11.50
C GLY A 103 -14.10 -13.39 10.13
N THR A 104 -14.64 -12.18 10.06
CA THR A 104 -14.89 -11.47 8.80
C THR A 104 -14.45 -10.01 8.97
N PRO A 105 -13.56 -9.48 8.11
CA PRO A 105 -13.19 -8.07 8.16
C PRO A 105 -14.40 -7.14 7.98
N SER A 106 -14.41 -6.04 8.72
CA SER A 106 -15.50 -5.05 8.73
C SER A 106 -15.72 -4.35 7.38
N ASP A 107 -14.73 -4.39 6.49
CA ASP A 107 -14.80 -3.86 5.13
C ASP A 107 -15.26 -4.89 4.07
N VAL A 108 -15.51 -6.15 4.45
CA VAL A 108 -16.13 -7.14 3.56
C VAL A 108 -17.52 -6.70 3.18
N GLY A 109 -17.81 -6.71 1.88
CA GLY A 109 -19.14 -6.37 1.35
C GLY A 109 -19.45 -4.86 1.40
N ALA A 110 -18.46 -4.00 1.69
CA ALA A 110 -18.61 -2.56 1.53
C ALA A 110 -19.09 -2.23 0.11
N MET A 111 -20.14 -1.40 -0.01
CA MET A 111 -20.75 -1.09 -1.29
C MET A 111 -19.72 -0.44 -2.23
N THR A 112 -19.39 -1.15 -3.31
CA THR A 112 -18.58 -0.59 -4.38
C THR A 112 -19.46 0.29 -5.27
N SER A 113 -19.06 1.55 -5.45
CA SER A 113 -19.68 2.39 -6.49
C SER A 113 -19.27 1.87 -7.86
N ARG A 114 -20.10 2.11 -8.88
CA ARG A 114 -19.76 1.79 -10.28
C ARG A 114 -18.38 2.34 -10.69
N ALA A 115 -18.01 3.53 -10.22
CA ALA A 115 -16.71 4.12 -10.54
C ALA A 115 -15.54 3.35 -9.92
N MET A 116 -15.74 2.70 -8.76
CA MET A 116 -14.73 1.85 -8.12
C MET A 116 -14.63 0.50 -8.83
N GLU A 117 -15.77 -0.12 -9.17
CA GLU A 117 -15.82 -1.35 -9.98
C GLU A 117 -15.16 -1.16 -11.35
N ASP A 118 -15.50 -0.09 -12.06
CA ASP A 118 -14.85 0.29 -13.32
C ASP A 118 -13.34 0.50 -13.17
N GLY A 119 -12.90 0.97 -12.00
CA GLY A 119 -11.48 1.13 -11.65
C GLY A 119 -10.77 -0.21 -11.48
N ILE A 120 -11.37 -1.12 -10.71
CA ILE A 120 -10.89 -2.49 -10.49
C ILE A 120 -10.73 -3.23 -11.82
N ASN A 121 -11.76 -3.16 -12.68
CA ASN A 121 -11.75 -3.81 -13.99
C ASN A 121 -10.64 -3.31 -14.92
N ARG A 122 -10.18 -2.07 -14.75
CA ARG A 122 -9.09 -1.47 -15.55
C ARG A 122 -7.70 -1.67 -14.94
N GLU A 123 -7.61 -2.11 -13.69
CA GLU A 123 -6.32 -2.27 -13.01
C GLU A 123 -5.36 -3.23 -13.74
N PRO A 124 -5.80 -4.36 -14.33
CA PRO A 124 -4.91 -5.22 -15.11
C PRO A 124 -4.26 -4.50 -16.30
N GLU A 125 -5.00 -3.64 -17.01
CA GLU A 125 -4.46 -2.83 -18.11
C GLU A 125 -3.47 -1.78 -17.59
N ALA A 126 -3.78 -1.12 -16.47
CA ALA A 126 -2.87 -0.18 -15.83
C ALA A 126 -1.57 -0.86 -15.38
N ARG A 127 -1.66 -2.08 -14.85
CA ARG A 127 -0.48 -2.85 -14.42
C ARG A 127 0.36 -3.29 -15.61
N GLN A 128 -0.28 -3.70 -16.71
CA GLN A 128 0.40 -3.99 -17.96
C GLN A 128 1.15 -2.75 -18.49
N TRP A 129 0.49 -1.59 -18.53
CA TRP A 129 1.15 -0.33 -18.88
C TRP A 129 2.38 -0.04 -18.01
N TYR A 130 2.26 -0.24 -16.69
CA TYR A 130 3.38 -0.03 -15.77
C TYR A 130 4.54 -0.98 -16.07
N ARG A 131 4.26 -2.29 -16.24
CA ARG A 131 5.26 -3.31 -16.60
C ARG A 131 6.02 -2.90 -17.87
N GLU A 132 5.29 -2.59 -18.95
CA GLU A 132 5.89 -2.29 -20.26
C GLU A 132 6.68 -0.97 -20.27
N SER A 133 6.21 0.03 -19.52
CA SER A 133 6.76 1.38 -19.61
C SER A 133 7.79 1.71 -18.52
N HIS A 134 7.81 1.00 -17.40
CA HIS A 134 8.54 1.41 -16.18
C HIS A 134 9.40 0.32 -15.55
N THR A 135 9.48 -0.87 -16.15
CA THR A 135 10.36 -1.95 -15.68
C THR A 135 11.33 -2.39 -16.78
N ASP A 136 12.51 -2.87 -16.38
CA ASP A 136 13.38 -3.63 -17.29
C ASP A 136 12.86 -5.07 -17.36
N MET A 137 12.10 -5.43 -18.39
CA MET A 137 11.44 -6.74 -18.50
C MET A 137 12.40 -7.94 -18.49
N MET A 138 13.71 -7.74 -18.64
CA MET A 138 14.72 -8.80 -18.53
C MET A 138 15.22 -8.98 -17.09
N MET A 139 15.12 -7.95 -16.27
CA MET A 139 15.71 -7.88 -14.93
C MET A 139 14.69 -7.61 -13.83
N GLU A 140 13.47 -7.23 -14.17
CA GLU A 140 12.42 -6.79 -13.26
C GLU A 140 11.07 -7.44 -13.59
N GLU A 141 10.32 -7.79 -12.55
CA GLU A 141 9.00 -8.43 -12.66
C GLU A 141 8.03 -7.80 -11.65
N VAL A 142 6.83 -7.43 -12.09
CA VAL A 142 5.76 -6.96 -11.20
C VAL A 142 4.90 -8.15 -10.79
N ARG A 143 5.07 -8.60 -9.55
CA ARG A 143 4.32 -9.72 -8.96
C ARG A 143 3.14 -9.22 -8.15
N GLU A 144 1.97 -9.77 -8.43
CA GLU A 144 0.78 -9.53 -7.64
C GLU A 144 0.84 -10.39 -6.37
N VAL A 145 0.44 -9.81 -5.24
CA VAL A 145 0.38 -10.48 -3.94
C VAL A 145 -0.92 -10.10 -3.25
N GLY A 146 -1.39 -10.93 -2.33
CA GLY A 146 -2.64 -10.68 -1.63
C GLY A 146 -2.47 -9.67 -0.51
N PHE A 147 -1.75 -10.08 0.54
CA PHE A 147 -1.58 -9.27 1.74
C PHE A 147 -0.16 -9.43 2.29
N VAL A 148 0.45 -8.31 2.67
CA VAL A 148 1.78 -8.26 3.27
C VAL A 148 1.64 -7.72 4.69
N THR A 149 2.19 -8.42 5.67
CA THR A 149 2.17 -8.00 7.07
C THR A 149 3.58 -7.79 7.61
N THR A 150 3.69 -7.03 8.70
CA THR A 150 4.84 -7.13 9.60
C THR A 150 4.98 -8.58 10.12
N ASP A 151 6.18 -8.98 10.55
CA ASP A 151 6.43 -10.36 11.03
C ASP A 151 5.50 -10.76 12.19
N ASP A 152 5.20 -9.83 13.08
CA ASP A 152 4.28 -10.03 14.21
C ASP A 152 2.79 -10.02 13.81
N GLY A 153 2.46 -9.70 12.55
CA GLY A 153 1.09 -9.59 12.07
C GLY A 153 0.32 -8.39 12.63
N ALA A 154 0.99 -7.42 13.26
CA ALA A 154 0.35 -6.27 13.89
C ALA A 154 -0.25 -5.27 12.89
N SER A 155 0.23 -5.24 11.64
CA SER A 155 -0.23 -4.33 10.59
C SER A 155 0.07 -4.89 9.20
N GLY A 156 -0.70 -4.49 8.19
CA GLY A 156 -0.47 -4.97 6.83
C GLY A 156 -0.95 -4.06 5.70
N CYS A 157 -0.60 -4.42 4.46
CA CYS A 157 -0.98 -3.74 3.24
C CYS A 157 -1.24 -4.73 2.10
N SER A 158 -2.02 -4.33 1.11
CA SER A 158 -2.25 -5.07 -0.14
C SER A 158 -1.69 -4.26 -1.30
N PRO A 159 -0.41 -4.46 -1.66
CA PRO A 159 0.19 -3.76 -2.80
C PRO A 159 -0.48 -4.20 -4.11
N ASP A 160 -0.71 -3.28 -5.04
CA ASP A 160 -1.21 -3.60 -6.40
C ASP A 160 -0.13 -4.31 -7.24
N GLY A 161 1.11 -4.30 -6.74
CA GLY A 161 2.22 -5.14 -7.17
C GLY A 161 3.48 -4.93 -6.32
N LEU A 162 4.34 -5.95 -6.29
CA LEU A 162 5.71 -5.84 -5.81
C LEU A 162 6.65 -6.01 -7.00
N ILE A 163 7.46 -4.98 -7.26
CA ILE A 163 8.51 -5.03 -8.27
C ILE A 163 9.67 -5.83 -7.68
N HIS A 164 9.94 -6.97 -8.29
CA HIS A 164 11.10 -7.80 -8.00
C HIS A 164 12.19 -7.52 -9.00
N ARG A 165 13.45 -7.57 -8.57
CA ARG A 165 14.62 -7.50 -9.43
C ARG A 165 15.44 -8.77 -9.33
N LEU A 166 15.83 -9.32 -10.47
CA LEU A 166 16.75 -10.45 -10.56
C LEU A 166 18.13 -10.02 -10.07
N THR A 167 18.61 -10.66 -9.00
CA THR A 167 19.93 -10.44 -8.40
C THR A 167 20.61 -11.79 -8.28
N GLY A 168 21.53 -12.09 -9.20
CA GLY A 168 22.01 -13.48 -9.36
C GLY A 168 20.89 -14.35 -9.91
N ASP A 169 20.60 -15.46 -9.22
CA ASP A 169 19.53 -16.40 -9.58
C ASP A 169 18.23 -16.17 -8.76
N GLU A 170 18.17 -15.12 -7.94
CA GLU A 170 17.06 -14.83 -7.04
C GLU A 170 16.30 -13.56 -7.43
N TRP A 171 14.97 -13.61 -7.32
CA TRP A 171 14.08 -12.47 -7.50
C TRP A 171 13.78 -11.83 -6.15
N ILE A 172 14.29 -10.61 -5.94
CA ILE A 172 14.17 -9.91 -4.64
C ILE A 172 13.22 -8.72 -4.82
N PRO A 173 12.21 -8.52 -3.94
CA PRO A 173 11.37 -7.33 -3.99
C PRO A 173 12.22 -6.08 -3.70
N VAL A 174 12.13 -5.09 -4.59
CA VAL A 174 12.91 -3.85 -4.51
C VAL A 174 12.04 -2.60 -4.40
N ARG A 175 10.73 -2.71 -4.67
CA ARG A 175 9.78 -1.60 -4.66
C ARG A 175 8.34 -2.12 -4.62
N GLY A 176 7.43 -1.38 -4.00
CA GLY A 176 6.00 -1.65 -4.10
C GLY A 176 5.29 -0.70 -5.06
N LEU A 177 4.08 -1.08 -5.46
CA LEU A 177 3.26 -0.36 -6.43
C LEU A 177 1.86 -0.13 -5.85
N GLU A 178 1.38 1.10 -6.00
CA GLU A 178 -0.02 1.49 -5.82
C GLU A 178 -0.55 2.07 -7.14
N LEU A 179 -1.51 1.39 -7.76
CA LEU A 179 -2.21 1.76 -8.98
C LEU A 179 -3.61 2.27 -8.66
N LYS A 180 -3.96 3.45 -9.18
CA LYS A 180 -5.31 3.98 -9.14
C LYS A 180 -5.84 4.22 -10.54
N CYS A 181 -7.03 3.68 -10.82
CA CYS A 181 -7.74 3.84 -12.09
C CYS A 181 -9.00 4.73 -11.94
N PRO A 182 -8.88 6.01 -11.54
CA PRO A 182 -10.02 6.85 -11.17
C PRO A 182 -10.80 7.33 -12.41
N LEU A 183 -11.87 8.10 -12.17
CA LEU A 183 -12.54 8.85 -13.22
C LEU A 183 -11.59 9.86 -13.89
N LEU A 184 -11.76 10.11 -15.19
CA LEU A 184 -10.92 11.03 -15.96
C LEU A 184 -10.82 12.43 -15.33
N LYS A 185 -11.93 12.98 -14.80
CA LYS A 185 -11.94 14.26 -14.09
C LYS A 185 -10.98 14.26 -12.89
N THR A 186 -10.98 13.18 -12.11
CA THR A 186 -10.13 13.02 -10.93
C THR A 186 -8.67 12.88 -11.34
N HIS A 187 -8.39 12.07 -12.36
CA HIS A 187 -7.05 11.91 -12.92
C HIS A 187 -6.45 13.25 -13.41
N ILE A 188 -7.23 14.06 -14.14
CA ILE A 188 -6.82 15.40 -14.58
C ILE A 188 -6.51 16.31 -13.37
N GLY A 189 -7.27 16.19 -12.28
CA GLY A 189 -6.97 16.88 -11.02
C GLY A 189 -5.59 16.52 -10.50
N TYR A 190 -5.29 15.22 -10.40
CA TYR A 190 -3.98 14.74 -9.95
C TYR A 190 -2.82 15.22 -10.83
N LEU A 191 -2.99 15.19 -12.16
CA LEU A 191 -1.98 15.70 -13.09
C LEU A 191 -1.69 17.19 -12.90
N ARG A 192 -2.73 18.00 -12.63
CA ARG A 192 -2.58 19.44 -12.39
C ARG A 192 -1.86 19.74 -11.08
N ASP A 193 -2.10 18.95 -10.05
CA ASP A 193 -1.47 19.10 -8.73
C ASP A 193 -0.02 18.58 -8.74
N GLY A 194 0.28 17.55 -9.53
CA GLY A 194 1.65 17.12 -9.88
C GLY A 194 2.43 16.43 -8.77
N GLY A 195 1.76 15.96 -7.71
CA GLY A 195 2.34 15.22 -6.60
C GLY A 195 1.46 14.06 -6.16
N LEU A 196 1.88 13.34 -5.11
CA LEU A 196 1.07 12.27 -4.52
C LEU A 196 -0.25 12.87 -3.97
N PRO A 197 -1.43 12.42 -4.44
CA PRO A 197 -2.69 12.92 -3.92
C PRO A 197 -2.79 12.68 -2.41
N SER A 198 -3.21 13.70 -1.65
CA SER A 198 -3.25 13.66 -0.19
C SER A 198 -4.07 12.50 0.37
N ALA A 199 -5.11 12.08 -0.36
CA ALA A 199 -5.94 10.92 -0.03
C ALA A 199 -5.16 9.60 0.04
N TYR A 200 -4.11 9.44 -0.77
CA TYR A 200 -3.30 8.22 -0.82
C TYR A 200 -1.99 8.32 -0.05
N ARG A 201 -1.66 9.51 0.48
CA ARG A 201 -0.41 9.75 1.20
C ARG A 201 -0.22 8.75 2.34
N ILE A 202 -1.25 8.56 3.16
CA ILE A 202 -1.12 7.65 4.30
C ILE A 202 -1.07 6.18 3.87
N GLN A 203 -1.78 5.80 2.82
CA GLN A 203 -1.77 4.43 2.31
C GLN A 203 -0.38 4.06 1.78
N VAL A 204 0.21 4.94 0.96
CA VAL A 204 1.54 4.75 0.38
C VAL A 204 2.63 4.75 1.45
N HIS A 205 2.65 5.74 2.34
CA HIS A 205 3.64 5.76 3.43
C HIS A 205 3.42 4.63 4.46
N GLY A 206 2.17 4.18 4.65
CA GLY A 206 1.85 3.00 5.45
C GLY A 206 2.45 1.73 4.87
N ALA A 207 2.28 1.51 3.56
CA ALA A 207 2.87 0.36 2.87
C ALA A 207 4.41 0.41 2.91
N MET A 208 5.03 1.57 2.75
CA MET A 208 6.48 1.73 2.95
C MET A 208 6.89 1.45 4.41
N ALA A 209 6.09 1.87 5.39
CA ALA A 209 6.38 1.64 6.81
C ALA A 209 6.33 0.14 7.17
N ILE A 210 5.40 -0.61 6.58
CA ILE A 210 5.26 -2.07 6.74
C ILE A 210 6.40 -2.81 6.04
N THR A 211 6.63 -2.50 4.76
CA THR A 211 7.51 -3.31 3.89
C THR A 211 8.97 -2.90 3.95
N GLY A 212 9.27 -1.67 4.39
CA GLY A 212 10.60 -1.07 4.28
C GLY A 212 11.03 -0.74 2.84
N LEU A 213 10.18 -0.99 1.84
CA LEU A 213 10.47 -0.74 0.44
C LEU A 213 10.12 0.69 0.03
N PRO A 214 10.81 1.27 -0.97
CA PRO A 214 10.30 2.45 -1.66
C PRO A 214 9.02 2.10 -2.45
N TRP A 215 8.29 3.13 -2.88
CA TRP A 215 6.98 2.95 -3.49
C TRP A 215 6.81 3.75 -4.78
N ASP A 216 6.15 3.15 -5.76
CA ASP A 216 5.61 3.85 -6.92
C ASP A 216 4.11 4.02 -6.76
N PHE A 217 3.62 5.25 -6.87
CA PHE A 217 2.20 5.55 -7.01
C PHE A 217 1.92 5.91 -8.46
N ALA A 218 0.99 5.23 -9.11
CA ALA A 218 0.51 5.61 -10.42
C ALA A 218 -0.99 5.87 -10.44
N SER A 219 -1.40 6.93 -11.12
CA SER A 219 -2.77 7.09 -11.57
C SER A 219 -2.82 6.90 -13.08
N TRP A 220 -3.70 6.03 -13.53
CA TRP A 220 -3.81 5.64 -14.93
C TRP A 220 -5.26 5.72 -15.42
N VAL A 221 -5.42 6.13 -16.66
CA VAL A 221 -6.69 6.05 -17.41
C VAL A 221 -6.36 5.62 -18.84
N PRO A 222 -7.32 5.00 -19.56
CA PRO A 222 -7.09 4.52 -20.92
C PRO A 222 -6.53 5.57 -21.90
N ASP A 223 -5.57 5.16 -22.73
CA ASP A 223 -4.89 6.01 -23.71
C ASP A 223 -5.82 6.65 -24.75
N VAL A 224 -7.03 6.10 -24.94
CA VAL A 224 -8.06 6.67 -25.84
C VAL A 224 -8.43 8.12 -25.50
N TYR A 225 -8.14 8.58 -24.28
CA TYR A 225 -8.36 9.95 -23.86
C TYR A 225 -7.19 10.89 -24.19
N GLY A 226 -6.04 10.37 -24.61
CA GLY A 226 -4.86 11.16 -24.96
C GLY A 226 -4.27 11.96 -23.79
N VAL A 227 -4.52 11.52 -22.55
CA VAL A 227 -3.96 12.12 -21.34
C VAL A 227 -2.80 11.25 -20.83
N PRO A 228 -1.70 11.86 -20.37
CA PRO A 228 -0.57 11.08 -19.88
C PRO A 228 -0.90 10.47 -18.51
N PRO A 229 -0.40 9.26 -18.20
CA PRO A 229 -0.47 8.72 -16.86
C PRO A 229 0.36 9.56 -15.87
N LEU A 230 -0.02 9.52 -14.59
CA LEU A 230 0.75 10.12 -13.50
C LEU A 230 1.54 9.02 -12.81
N LEU A 231 2.87 9.15 -12.74
CA LEU A 231 3.73 8.27 -11.94
C LEU A 231 4.56 9.11 -10.96
N ILE A 232 4.48 8.78 -9.68
CA ILE A 232 5.26 9.38 -8.60
C ILE A 232 6.10 8.28 -7.95
N ARG A 233 7.41 8.46 -7.92
CA ARG A 233 8.34 7.57 -7.21
C ARG A 233 8.66 8.15 -5.85
N LEU A 234 8.43 7.37 -4.80
CA LEU A 234 8.61 7.76 -3.41
C LEU A 234 9.67 6.90 -2.75
N GLU A 235 10.42 7.54 -1.87
CA GLU A 235 11.38 6.91 -0.96
C GLU A 235 10.86 7.12 0.47
N PRO A 236 11.16 6.21 1.42
CA PRO A 236 10.84 6.43 2.82
C PRO A 236 11.46 7.74 3.34
N ASP A 237 10.67 8.51 4.10
CA ASP A 237 11.08 9.78 4.66
C ASP A 237 10.65 9.93 6.13
N GLU A 238 10.83 11.11 6.71
CA GLU A 238 10.43 11.41 8.10
C GLU A 238 8.94 11.15 8.36
N PHE A 239 8.08 11.30 7.35
CA PHE A 239 6.67 10.98 7.51
C PHE A 239 6.44 9.46 7.55
N THR A 240 7.17 8.67 6.76
CA THR A 240 7.14 7.19 6.88
C THR A 240 7.50 6.74 8.29
N GLU A 241 8.52 7.35 8.89
CA GLU A 241 8.93 7.04 10.28
C GLU A 241 7.84 7.40 11.29
N LYS A 242 7.20 8.59 11.16
CA LYS A 242 6.05 8.97 11.99
C LYS A 242 4.89 7.99 11.87
N VAL A 243 4.64 7.47 10.67
CA VAL A 243 3.62 6.44 10.45
C VAL A 243 4.01 5.15 11.17
N ARG A 244 5.27 4.70 11.06
CA ARG A 244 5.76 3.50 11.77
C ARG A 244 5.58 3.63 13.28
N ASP A 245 5.96 4.77 13.86
CA ASP A 245 5.79 5.05 15.30
C ASP A 245 4.32 5.05 15.74
N ALA A 246 3.43 5.60 14.91
CA ALA A 246 2.00 5.62 15.19
C ALA A 246 1.37 4.22 15.10
N LEU A 247 1.82 3.38 14.15
CA LEU A 247 1.38 1.98 14.05
C LEU A 247 1.83 1.17 15.26
N ALA A 248 3.06 1.34 15.74
CA ALA A 248 3.54 0.68 16.95
C ALA A 248 2.72 1.08 18.19
N GLN A 249 2.44 2.37 18.37
CA GLN A 249 1.56 2.86 19.45
C GLN A 249 0.13 2.34 19.33
N PHE A 250 -0.39 2.23 18.11
CA PHE A 250 -1.72 1.67 17.87
C PHE A 250 -1.76 0.17 18.19
N ALA A 251 -0.75 -0.59 17.80
CA ALA A 251 -0.65 -2.03 18.10
C ALA A 251 -0.65 -2.30 19.61
N GLU A 252 0.08 -1.51 20.39
CA GLU A 252 0.08 -1.61 21.85
C GLU A 252 -1.31 -1.33 22.44
N ARG A 253 -1.94 -0.23 22.02
CA ARG A 253 -3.32 0.11 22.46
C ARG A 253 -4.32 -0.97 22.08
N TYR A 254 -4.21 -1.50 20.86
CA TYR A 254 -5.08 -2.55 20.38
C TYR A 254 -4.90 -3.84 21.19
N SER A 255 -3.65 -4.23 21.49
CA SER A 255 -3.35 -5.38 22.34
C SER A 255 -3.93 -5.22 23.74
N GLN A 256 -3.78 -4.05 24.36
CA GLN A 256 -4.36 -3.76 25.68
C GLN A 256 -5.89 -3.84 25.66
N ALA A 257 -6.54 -3.25 24.65
CA ALA A 257 -7.99 -3.29 24.49
C ALA A 257 -8.49 -4.73 24.27
N TRP A 258 -7.76 -5.53 23.48
CA TRP A 258 -8.05 -6.95 23.30
C TRP A 258 -8.00 -7.71 24.63
N THR A 259 -6.92 -7.59 25.39
CA THR A 259 -6.78 -8.25 26.70
C THR A 259 -7.88 -7.81 27.68
N GLN A 260 -8.21 -6.52 27.70
CA GLN A 260 -9.31 -6.00 28.50
C GLN A 260 -10.65 -6.64 28.10
N PHE A 261 -10.97 -6.65 26.79
CA PHE A 261 -12.19 -7.27 26.27
C PHE A 261 -12.25 -8.77 26.59
N GLU A 262 -11.15 -9.49 26.35
CA GLU A 262 -11.05 -10.93 26.58
C GLU A 262 -11.31 -11.30 28.06
N SER A 263 -10.87 -10.46 29.00
CA SER A 263 -11.16 -10.65 30.44
C SER A 263 -12.64 -10.52 30.82
N MET A 264 -13.44 -9.86 29.98
CA MET A 264 -14.89 -9.68 30.16
C MET A 264 -15.71 -10.62 29.29
N ARG A 265 -15.06 -11.35 28.38
CA ARG A 265 -15.72 -12.19 27.39
C ARG A 265 -16.36 -13.40 28.09
N LEU A 266 -17.65 -13.61 27.82
CA LEU A 266 -18.35 -14.81 28.23
C LEU A 266 -18.03 -15.96 27.27
N GLU A 267 -18.06 -17.19 27.78
CA GLU A 267 -17.95 -18.39 26.94
C GLU A 267 -19.06 -18.38 25.87
N PRO A 268 -18.73 -18.70 24.60
CA PRO A 268 -19.75 -18.83 23.57
C PRO A 268 -20.76 -19.90 23.99
N VAL A 269 -22.05 -19.58 23.93
CA VAL A 269 -23.09 -20.60 24.10
C VAL A 269 -23.02 -21.50 22.87
N ALA A 270 -22.73 -22.79 23.06
CA ALA A 270 -22.79 -23.77 22.00
C ALA A 270 -24.21 -23.76 21.42
N ASP A 271 -24.35 -23.46 20.13
CA ASP A 271 -25.64 -23.56 19.46
C ASP A 271 -26.00 -25.04 19.28
N GLU A 272 -26.69 -25.61 20.27
CA GLU A 272 -27.25 -26.97 20.19
C GLU A 272 -28.53 -27.04 19.31
N SER A 273 -28.94 -25.95 18.63
CA SER A 273 -30.25 -25.86 17.99
C SER A 273 -30.28 -26.09 16.48
N HIS A 274 -29.16 -26.34 15.82
CA HIS A 274 -29.12 -26.64 14.37
C HIS A 274 -28.35 -27.93 14.07
N PRO A 275 -29.00 -29.11 14.10
CA PRO A 275 -28.43 -30.33 13.54
C PRO A 275 -28.44 -30.22 12.01
N PHE A 276 -27.26 -30.42 11.40
CA PHE A 276 -27.07 -30.64 9.96
C PHE A 276 -27.91 -31.82 9.44
#